data_AF-A0A1I7MNN0-F1
#
_entry.id   AF-A0A1I7MNN0-F1
#
_cell.length_a   1.000
_cell.length_b   1.000
_cell.length_c   1.000
_cell.angle_alpha   90.00
_cell.angle_beta   90.00
_cell.angle_gamma   90.00
#
_symmetry.space_group_name_H-M   'P 1'
#
loop_
_entity.id
_entity.type
_entity.pdbx_description
1 polymer ?
#
loop_
_entity_poly.entity_id
_entity_poly.type
_entity_poly.pdbx_seq_one_letter_code
_entity_poly.pdbx_strand_id
1 'polypeptide(L)'
;MLSTSHDRFPEAPREDASKTLRAAGTWTGRQQTRVAVRDFTFTVDEPERIGGRDEGPTPMEYLAGSVGACITVVIDQLAQRRGLELTGVHTYALARQDQRGLAGTADVQPYFHTFRLQVCIGTPQTDPAVLRQFAADVEHSCPAVNLLRDAHVDLEVAWSFAERTVEHDAEGACNSACGYEPQRLPQDAPEPVLTLVNADAPSTGSTGPTVTIGARA
;
A
#
# COMPACT_ATOMS: atom_id res chain seq x y z
N MET A 1 9.56 -31.91 10.63
CA MET A 1 9.65 -30.47 10.32
C MET A 1 8.78 -30.26 9.09
N LEU A 2 7.62 -29.63 9.25
CA LEU A 2 6.73 -29.35 8.11
C LEU A 2 7.39 -28.24 7.30
N SER A 3 8.02 -28.61 6.19
CA SER A 3 8.40 -27.67 5.14
C SER A 3 7.10 -27.22 4.48
N THR A 4 6.49 -26.15 5.00
CA THR A 4 5.40 -25.46 4.32
C THR A 4 6.05 -24.65 3.20
N SER A 5 6.13 -25.23 2.00
CA SER A 5 6.47 -24.45 0.81
C SER A 5 5.44 -23.33 0.70
N HIS A 6 5.88 -22.08 0.71
CA HIS A 6 5.00 -20.95 0.49
C HIS A 6 4.74 -20.87 -1.02
N ASP A 7 3.48 -20.94 -1.46
CA ASP A 7 3.11 -21.08 -2.89
C ASP A 7 3.74 -19.98 -3.77
N ARG A 8 3.83 -18.77 -3.22
CA ARG A 8 4.45 -17.60 -3.87
C ARG A 8 5.97 -17.47 -3.69
N PHE A 9 6.55 -18.06 -2.63
CA PHE A 9 7.97 -17.92 -2.27
C PHE A 9 8.56 -19.31 -1.99
N PRO A 10 9.14 -19.97 -2.99
CA PRO A 10 9.53 -21.38 -2.88
C PRO A 10 10.73 -21.62 -1.95
N GLU A 11 11.54 -20.60 -1.70
CA GLU A 11 12.72 -20.67 -0.83
C GLU A 11 12.38 -20.24 0.60
N ALA A 12 12.83 -21.01 1.59
CA ALA A 12 12.64 -20.68 3.00
C ALA A 12 13.57 -19.52 3.44
N PRO A 13 13.12 -18.65 4.37
CA PRO A 13 13.97 -17.59 4.93
C PRO A 13 15.21 -18.15 5.64
N ARG A 14 16.31 -17.41 5.56
CA ARG A 14 17.57 -17.71 6.25
C ARG A 14 17.87 -16.69 7.34
N GLU A 15 18.16 -17.18 8.55
CA GLU A 15 18.52 -16.34 9.69
C GLU A 15 19.79 -15.50 9.43
N ASP A 16 20.81 -16.09 8.80
CA ASP A 16 22.09 -15.41 8.53
C ASP A 16 22.00 -14.31 7.45
N ALA A 17 20.93 -14.31 6.65
CA ALA A 17 20.63 -13.29 5.66
C ALA A 17 19.56 -12.28 6.14
N SER A 18 19.09 -12.40 7.39
CA SER A 18 18.00 -11.58 7.92
C SER A 18 18.50 -10.37 8.70
N LYS A 19 17.73 -9.28 8.67
CA LYS A 19 17.93 -8.12 9.55
C LYS A 19 16.98 -8.18 10.73
N THR A 20 17.45 -7.82 11.92
CA THR A 20 16.59 -7.67 13.10
C THR A 20 16.00 -6.26 13.17
N LEU A 21 14.68 -6.16 13.22
CA LEU A 21 13.96 -4.91 13.49
C LEU A 21 13.65 -4.81 14.98
N ARG A 22 13.87 -3.64 15.59
CA ARG A 22 13.61 -3.40 17.01
C ARG A 22 12.81 -2.11 17.16
N ALA A 23 11.71 -2.19 17.89
CA ALA A 23 10.86 -1.06 18.27
C ALA A 23 10.48 -1.21 19.73
N ALA A 24 10.50 -0.11 20.49
CA ALA A 24 10.07 -0.07 21.88
C ALA A 24 8.88 0.89 22.02
N GLY A 25 7.80 0.43 22.66
CA GLY A 25 6.61 1.24 22.93
C GLY A 25 6.49 1.54 24.42
N THR A 26 6.19 2.81 24.76
CA THR A 26 5.82 3.21 26.12
C THR A 26 4.41 3.80 26.08
N TRP A 27 3.48 3.18 26.81
CA TRP A 27 2.14 3.74 26.99
C TRP A 27 2.21 5.04 27.78
N THR A 28 1.63 6.10 27.25
CA THR A 28 1.65 7.46 27.84
C THR A 28 0.30 7.86 28.43
N GLY A 29 -0.62 6.90 28.57
CA GLY A 29 -1.99 7.13 29.00
C GLY A 29 -2.93 7.40 27.82
N ARG A 30 -4.25 7.23 28.04
CA ARG A 30 -5.30 7.55 27.05
C ARG A 30 -5.02 6.99 25.65
N GLN A 31 -4.85 5.67 25.53
CA GLN A 31 -4.61 4.97 24.26
C GLN A 31 -3.40 5.45 23.43
N GLN A 32 -2.57 6.35 23.96
CA GLN A 32 -1.39 6.86 23.29
C GLN A 32 -0.14 6.03 23.66
N THR A 33 0.72 5.84 22.67
CA THR A 33 2.02 5.17 22.80
C THR A 33 3.11 6.03 22.17
N ARG A 34 4.21 6.26 22.92
CA ARG A 34 5.44 6.77 22.34
C ARG A 34 6.31 5.62 21.89
N VAL A 35 6.64 5.58 20.60
CA VAL A 35 7.45 4.53 19.99
C VAL A 35 8.86 5.05 19.73
N ALA A 36 9.86 4.24 20.06
CA ALA A 36 11.28 4.48 19.75
C ALA A 36 11.82 3.39 18.82
N VAL A 37 12.47 3.80 17.72
CA VAL A 37 13.12 2.93 16.72
C VAL A 37 14.46 3.55 16.34
N ARG A 38 15.57 2.87 16.64
CA ARG A 38 16.92 3.47 16.56
C ARG A 38 16.93 4.81 17.32
N ASP A 39 17.34 5.90 16.68
CA ASP A 39 17.36 7.25 17.25
C ASP A 39 16.09 8.07 16.94
N PHE A 40 15.07 7.43 16.37
CA PHE A 40 13.80 8.09 16.03
C PHE A 40 12.74 7.83 17.09
N THR A 41 11.90 8.83 17.32
CA THR A 41 10.71 8.70 18.16
C THR A 41 9.49 9.26 17.44
N PHE A 42 8.34 8.61 17.61
CA PHE A 42 7.07 9.09 17.09
C PHE A 42 5.92 8.72 18.04
N THR A 43 4.82 9.47 17.93
CA THR A 43 3.60 9.27 18.72
C THR A 43 2.61 8.46 17.89
N VAL A 44 2.08 7.40 18.47
CA VAL A 44 0.93 6.65 17.98
C VAL A 44 -0.22 6.92 18.94
N ASP A 45 -1.38 7.32 18.45
CA ASP A 45 -2.51 7.74 19.29
C ASP A 45 -3.83 7.23 18.73
N GLU A 46 -4.95 7.59 19.34
CA GLU A 46 -6.28 7.39 18.80
C GLU A 46 -7.05 8.73 18.77
N PRO A 47 -8.09 8.87 17.93
CA PRO A 47 -8.94 10.06 17.95
C PRO A 47 -9.58 10.28 19.32
N GLU A 48 -9.83 11.55 19.66
CA GLU A 48 -10.46 11.91 20.94
C GLU A 48 -11.79 11.19 21.18
N ARG A 49 -12.60 11.02 20.12
CA ARG A 49 -13.92 10.36 20.15
C ARG A 49 -13.89 8.91 20.62
N ILE A 50 -12.75 8.23 20.54
CA ILE A 50 -12.59 6.86 21.05
C ILE A 50 -11.65 6.78 22.24
N GLY A 51 -11.20 7.92 22.79
CA GLY A 51 -10.50 8.01 24.08
C GLY A 51 -9.03 8.39 24.01
N GLY A 52 -8.48 8.61 22.81
CA GLY A 52 -7.12 9.12 22.61
C GLY A 52 -7.01 10.62 22.75
N ARG A 53 -5.93 11.21 22.22
CA ARG A 53 -5.69 12.67 22.21
C ARG A 53 -5.57 13.27 20.81
N ASP A 54 -5.62 12.44 19.76
CA ASP A 54 -5.45 12.90 18.38
C ASP A 54 -4.10 13.63 18.14
N GLU A 55 -3.05 13.27 18.90
CA GLU A 55 -1.71 13.87 18.81
C GLU A 55 -0.77 13.12 17.84
N GLY A 56 -1.28 12.06 17.21
CA GLY A 56 -0.59 11.26 16.20
C GLY A 56 -1.56 10.31 15.49
N PRO A 57 -1.18 9.78 14.32
CA PRO A 57 -1.99 8.78 13.62
C PRO A 57 -2.26 7.54 14.48
N THR A 58 -3.35 6.85 14.14
CA THR A 58 -3.67 5.54 14.71
C THR A 58 -2.64 4.48 14.35
N PRO A 59 -2.50 3.40 15.13
CA PRO A 59 -1.64 2.28 14.75
C PRO A 59 -1.96 1.76 13.34
N MET A 60 -3.25 1.71 13.00
CA MET A 60 -3.71 1.20 11.70
C MET A 60 -3.48 2.20 10.56
N GLU A 61 -3.57 3.52 10.81
CA GLU A 61 -3.17 4.53 9.82
C GLU A 61 -1.66 4.53 9.57
N TYR A 62 -0.85 4.35 10.63
CA TYR A 62 0.59 4.12 10.48
C TYR A 62 0.88 2.88 9.64
N LEU A 63 0.15 1.78 9.87
CA LEU A 63 0.29 0.57 9.07
C LEU A 63 -0.05 0.83 7.60
N ALA A 64 -1.19 1.47 7.31
CA ALA A 64 -1.59 1.82 5.94
C ALA A 64 -0.58 2.73 5.23
N GLY A 65 -0.11 3.78 5.91
CA GLY A 65 0.95 4.66 5.39
C GLY A 65 2.27 3.93 5.18
N SER A 66 2.62 2.99 6.06
CA SER A 66 3.85 2.20 5.95
C SER A 66 3.85 1.28 4.73
N VAL A 67 2.70 0.81 4.25
CA VAL A 67 2.57 0.02 3.01
C VAL A 67 2.98 0.88 1.80
N GLY A 68 2.47 2.11 1.72
CA GLY A 68 2.86 3.08 0.68
C GLY A 68 4.35 3.45 0.73
N ALA A 69 4.89 3.65 1.94
CA ALA A 69 6.32 3.89 2.12
C ALA A 69 7.17 2.67 1.72
N CYS A 70 6.73 1.46 2.07
CA CYS A 70 7.44 0.23 1.76
C CYS A 70 7.53 -0.01 0.25
N ILE A 71 6.43 0.15 -0.49
CA ILE A 71 6.46 -0.02 -1.94
C ILE A 71 7.31 1.06 -2.61
N THR A 72 7.29 2.30 -2.11
CA THR A 72 8.12 3.40 -2.63
C THR A 72 9.62 3.08 -2.53
N VAL A 73 10.06 2.51 -1.39
CA VAL A 73 11.45 2.05 -1.20
C VAL A 73 11.84 0.95 -2.19
N VAL A 74 10.89 0.08 -2.56
CA VAL A 74 11.13 -1.02 -3.51
C VAL A 74 11.17 -0.50 -4.95
N ILE A 75 10.28 0.44 -5.30
CA ILE A 75 10.26 1.16 -6.57
C ILE A 75 11.61 1.81 -6.83
N ASP A 76 12.11 2.61 -5.89
CA ASP A 76 13.39 3.31 -6.02
C ASP A 76 14.56 2.32 -6.23
N GLN A 77 14.65 1.27 -5.39
CA GLN A 77 15.70 0.25 -5.53
C GLN A 77 15.65 -0.53 -6.85
N LEU A 78 14.47 -0.87 -7.34
CA LEU A 78 14.33 -1.60 -8.61
C LEU A 78 14.56 -0.68 -9.80
N ALA A 79 14.15 0.58 -9.73
CA ALA A 79 14.38 1.56 -10.78
C ALA A 79 15.88 1.79 -10.99
N GLN A 80 16.61 2.00 -9.89
CA GLN A 80 18.08 2.10 -9.91
C GLN A 80 18.75 0.85 -10.49
N ARG A 81 18.34 -0.35 -10.06
CA ARG A 81 18.91 -1.62 -10.58
C ARG A 81 18.66 -1.84 -12.06
N ARG A 82 17.58 -1.28 -12.62
CA ARG A 82 17.17 -1.45 -14.02
C ARG A 82 17.52 -0.27 -14.92
N GLY A 83 18.05 0.81 -14.36
CA GLY A 83 18.25 2.06 -15.10
C GLY A 83 16.93 2.68 -15.58
N LEU A 84 15.82 2.47 -14.86
CA LEU A 84 14.56 3.16 -15.13
C LEU A 84 14.60 4.53 -14.47
N GLU A 85 14.53 5.59 -15.27
CA GLU A 85 14.48 6.96 -14.74
C GLU A 85 13.12 7.24 -14.11
N LEU A 86 13.12 7.79 -12.90
CA LEU A 86 11.92 8.24 -12.20
C LEU A 86 11.91 9.77 -12.13
N THR A 87 10.80 10.37 -12.52
CA THR A 87 10.54 11.82 -12.38
C THR A 87 9.63 12.12 -11.18
N GLY A 88 8.96 11.10 -10.63
CA GLY A 88 8.18 11.23 -9.40
C GLY A 88 7.50 9.91 -8.99
N VAL A 89 7.16 9.80 -7.70
CA VAL A 89 6.44 8.65 -7.14
C VAL A 89 5.46 9.17 -6.10
N HIS A 90 4.16 8.90 -6.29
CA HIS A 90 3.12 9.23 -5.33
C HIS A 90 2.32 7.98 -5.01
N THR A 91 2.02 7.78 -3.73
CA THR A 91 1.21 6.66 -3.27
C THR A 91 0.03 7.16 -2.45
N TYR A 92 -1.11 6.50 -2.57
CA TYR A 92 -2.27 6.72 -1.73
C TYR A 92 -2.88 5.39 -1.32
N ALA A 93 -3.13 5.22 -0.01
CA ALA A 93 -3.68 4.00 0.54
C ALA A 93 -5.11 4.23 1.04
N LEU A 94 -6.02 3.36 0.64
CA LEU A 94 -7.39 3.32 1.11
C LEU A 94 -7.66 1.95 1.72
N ALA A 95 -7.80 1.91 3.05
CA ALA A 95 -7.99 0.68 3.80
C ALA A 95 -9.31 0.71 4.56
N ARG A 96 -9.97 -0.44 4.69
CA ARG A 96 -11.19 -0.58 5.49
C ARG A 96 -11.05 -1.69 6.51
N GLN A 97 -11.57 -1.45 7.70
CA GLN A 97 -11.52 -2.34 8.85
C GLN A 97 -12.89 -2.35 9.54
N ASP A 98 -13.32 -3.52 10.00
CA ASP A 98 -14.55 -3.66 10.78
C ASP A 98 -14.25 -3.46 12.27
N GLN A 99 -14.65 -2.30 12.81
CA GLN A 99 -14.38 -1.93 14.21
C GLN A 99 -15.08 -2.84 15.22
N ARG A 100 -16.09 -3.64 14.80
CA ARG A 100 -16.78 -4.59 15.68
C ARG A 100 -15.86 -5.70 16.18
N GLY A 101 -14.83 -6.06 15.40
CA GLY A 101 -13.84 -7.05 15.80
C GLY A 101 -13.07 -6.60 17.04
N LEU A 102 -12.50 -5.39 17.00
CA LEU A 102 -11.81 -4.80 18.16
C LEU A 102 -12.76 -4.50 19.32
N ALA A 103 -13.97 -4.04 19.03
CA ALA A 103 -14.98 -3.75 20.06
C ALA A 103 -15.54 -5.01 20.73
N GLY A 104 -15.23 -6.21 20.23
CA GLY A 104 -15.73 -7.48 20.76
C GLY A 104 -17.24 -7.70 20.53
N THR A 105 -17.85 -6.93 19.62
CA THR A 105 -19.29 -7.04 19.30
C THR A 105 -19.59 -8.00 18.15
N ALA A 106 -18.56 -8.45 17.43
CA ALA A 106 -18.64 -9.51 16.43
C ALA A 106 -17.29 -10.23 16.30
N ASP A 107 -17.31 -11.52 15.99
CA ASP A 107 -16.11 -12.32 15.70
C ASP A 107 -15.81 -12.25 14.19
N VAL A 108 -15.22 -11.12 13.78
CA VAL A 108 -14.84 -10.82 12.39
C VAL A 108 -13.34 -10.57 12.33
N GLN A 109 -12.75 -10.63 11.13
CA GLN A 109 -11.35 -10.25 10.95
C GLN A 109 -11.12 -8.82 11.48
N PRO A 110 -10.21 -8.62 12.46
CA PRO A 110 -10.08 -7.35 13.16
C PRO A 110 -9.11 -6.36 12.48
N TYR A 111 -8.55 -6.73 11.33
CA TYR A 111 -7.60 -5.93 10.54
C TYR A 111 -8.23 -5.47 9.21
N PHE A 112 -7.42 -5.06 8.24
CA PHE A 112 -7.92 -4.63 6.93
C PHE A 112 -8.65 -5.76 6.21
N HIS A 113 -9.92 -5.56 5.87
CA HIS A 113 -10.65 -6.50 5.03
C HIS A 113 -10.54 -6.15 3.54
N THR A 114 -10.35 -4.86 3.23
CA THR A 114 -10.03 -4.36 1.89
C THR A 114 -8.89 -3.36 1.98
N PHE A 115 -7.99 -3.39 1.01
CA PHE A 115 -6.91 -2.42 0.90
C PHE A 115 -6.67 -2.08 -0.58
N ARG A 116 -6.76 -0.81 -0.94
CA ARG A 116 -6.39 -0.30 -2.25
C ARG A 116 -5.17 0.58 -2.11
N LEU A 117 -4.11 0.28 -2.87
CA LEU A 117 -2.90 1.07 -2.96
C LEU A 117 -2.81 1.65 -4.37
N GLN A 118 -3.06 2.95 -4.52
CA GLN A 118 -2.81 3.66 -5.76
C GLN A 118 -1.34 4.11 -5.81
N VAL A 119 -0.65 3.79 -6.89
CA VAL A 119 0.74 4.13 -7.15
C VAL A 119 0.81 4.87 -8.49
N CYS A 120 1.25 6.13 -8.44
CA CYS A 120 1.50 6.94 -9.63
C CYS A 120 3.02 7.11 -9.80
N ILE A 121 3.51 6.76 -10.98
CA ILE A 121 4.93 6.80 -11.36
C ILE A 121 5.12 7.79 -12.50
N GLY A 122 6.01 8.75 -12.27
CA GLY A 122 6.56 9.62 -13.30
C GLY A 122 7.81 8.98 -13.90
N THR A 123 7.87 8.83 -15.23
CA THR A 123 9.03 8.31 -15.96
C THR A 123 8.95 8.68 -17.44
N PRO A 124 10.07 8.98 -18.13
CA PRO A 124 10.08 9.15 -19.58
C PRO A 124 9.91 7.83 -20.35
N GLN A 125 9.97 6.68 -19.66
CA GLN A 125 9.72 5.38 -20.27
C GLN A 125 8.26 5.21 -20.68
N THR A 126 8.00 4.79 -21.91
CA THR A 126 6.65 4.64 -22.47
C THR A 126 6.31 3.23 -22.94
N ASP A 127 7.26 2.30 -22.98
CA ASP A 127 7.03 0.90 -23.37
C ASP A 127 6.15 0.17 -22.33
N PRO A 128 4.90 -0.22 -22.68
CA PRO A 128 4.00 -0.85 -21.73
C PRO A 128 4.49 -2.20 -21.23
N ALA A 129 5.29 -2.94 -21.99
CA ALA A 129 5.82 -4.24 -21.55
C ALA A 129 6.86 -4.04 -20.44
N VAL A 130 7.75 -3.07 -20.60
CA VAL A 130 8.76 -2.69 -19.60
C VAL A 130 8.09 -2.22 -18.32
N LEU A 131 7.09 -1.33 -18.43
CA LEU A 131 6.40 -0.77 -17.27
C LEU A 131 5.56 -1.82 -16.52
N ARG A 132 4.87 -2.72 -17.22
CA ARG A 132 4.15 -3.85 -16.59
C ARG A 132 5.10 -4.78 -15.85
N GLN A 133 6.20 -5.17 -16.47
CA GLN A 133 7.18 -6.04 -15.84
C GLN A 133 7.81 -5.36 -14.61
N PHE A 134 8.12 -4.07 -14.70
CA PHE A 134 8.60 -3.29 -13.56
C PHE A 134 7.60 -3.31 -12.38
N ALA A 135 6.32 -3.01 -12.64
CA ALA A 135 5.28 -3.04 -11.62
C ALA A 135 5.14 -4.45 -10.98
N ALA A 136 5.16 -5.51 -11.80
CA ALA A 136 5.06 -6.89 -11.33
C ALA A 136 6.23 -7.26 -10.40
N ASP A 137 7.45 -6.88 -10.78
CA ASP A 137 8.64 -7.17 -9.98
C ASP A 137 8.67 -6.36 -8.68
N VAL A 138 8.14 -5.14 -8.68
CA VAL A 138 7.96 -4.34 -7.46
C VAL A 138 6.95 -4.99 -6.53
N GLU A 139 5.76 -5.35 -7.01
CA GLU A 139 4.75 -6.01 -6.17
C GLU A 139 5.27 -7.34 -5.61
N HIS A 140 5.97 -8.14 -6.42
CA HIS A 140 6.57 -9.39 -5.98
C HIS A 140 7.66 -9.19 -4.92
N SER A 141 8.43 -8.11 -5.00
CA SER A 141 9.52 -7.84 -4.07
C SER A 141 9.08 -7.13 -2.79
N CYS A 142 7.91 -6.47 -2.78
CA CYS A 142 7.50 -5.58 -1.69
C CYS A 142 7.04 -6.34 -0.43
N PRO A 143 7.76 -6.24 0.72
CA PRO A 143 7.38 -6.97 1.92
C PRO A 143 5.96 -6.67 2.43
N ALA A 144 5.57 -5.38 2.45
CA ALA A 144 4.28 -4.98 2.99
C ALA A 144 3.10 -5.42 2.11
N VAL A 145 3.22 -5.32 0.78
CA VAL A 145 2.22 -5.82 -0.17
C VAL A 145 2.03 -7.33 0.01
N ASN A 146 3.12 -8.09 0.08
CA ASN A 146 3.04 -9.55 0.22
C ASN A 146 2.53 -9.98 1.60
N LEU A 147 2.81 -9.22 2.67
CA LEU A 147 2.18 -9.44 3.99
C LEU A 147 0.66 -9.27 3.94
N LEU A 148 0.15 -8.25 3.24
CA LEU A 148 -1.29 -8.07 3.07
C LEU A 148 -1.92 -9.19 2.24
N ARG A 149 -1.22 -9.67 1.20
CA ARG A 149 -1.68 -10.83 0.40
C ARG A 149 -1.78 -12.10 1.26
N ASP A 150 -0.77 -12.37 2.09
CA ASP A 150 -0.73 -13.53 2.99
C ASP A 150 -1.79 -13.46 4.11
N ALA A 151 -2.08 -12.25 4.61
CA ALA A 151 -3.18 -12.00 5.55
C ALA A 151 -4.58 -12.13 4.92
N HIS A 152 -4.66 -12.48 3.63
CA HIS A 152 -5.90 -12.63 2.85
C HIS A 152 -6.77 -11.37 2.81
N VAL A 153 -6.13 -10.20 2.80
CA VAL A 153 -6.81 -8.92 2.55
C VAL A 153 -7.25 -8.86 1.09
N ASP A 154 -8.45 -8.35 0.81
CA ASP A 154 -8.86 -8.00 -0.56
C ASP A 154 -8.03 -6.80 -1.05
N LEU A 155 -6.90 -7.11 -1.69
CA LEU A 155 -5.84 -6.17 -2.04
C LEU A 155 -5.86 -5.83 -3.53
N GLU A 156 -5.98 -4.54 -3.81
CA GLU A 156 -5.74 -3.96 -5.13
C GLU A 156 -4.53 -3.04 -5.11
N VAL A 157 -3.49 -3.38 -5.88
CA VAL A 157 -2.39 -2.45 -6.19
C VAL A 157 -2.66 -1.86 -7.57
N ALA A 158 -3.04 -0.59 -7.63
CA ALA A 158 -3.37 0.11 -8.86
C ALA A 158 -2.23 1.02 -9.29
N TRP A 159 -1.83 0.93 -10.55
CA TRP A 159 -0.71 1.66 -11.11
C TRP A 159 -1.17 2.67 -12.15
N SER A 160 -0.46 3.79 -12.21
CA SER A 160 -0.55 4.77 -13.28
C SER A 160 0.86 5.26 -13.60
N PHE A 161 1.26 5.15 -14.85
CA PHE A 161 2.54 5.62 -15.36
C PHE A 161 2.30 6.81 -16.28
N ALA A 162 3.04 7.89 -16.10
CA ALA A 162 3.01 9.08 -16.94
C ALA A 162 4.42 9.69 -17.03
N GLU A 163 4.61 10.69 -17.90
CA GLU A 163 5.91 11.37 -18.06
C GLU A 163 6.41 12.02 -16.75
N ARG A 164 5.47 12.52 -15.95
CA ARG A 164 5.69 13.14 -14.64
C ARG A 164 4.52 12.83 -13.72
N THR A 165 4.65 13.18 -12.44
CA THR A 165 3.54 13.18 -11.49
C THR A 165 3.44 14.54 -10.81
N VAL A 166 2.29 14.83 -10.24
CA VAL A 166 2.02 16.01 -9.41
C VAL A 166 1.45 15.61 -8.05
N GLU A 167 1.46 16.54 -7.10
CA GLU A 167 0.81 16.32 -5.81
C GLU A 167 -0.66 15.94 -6.00
N HIS A 168 -1.14 15.04 -5.13
CA HIS A 168 -2.51 14.50 -5.14
C HIS A 168 -2.88 13.60 -6.33
N ASP A 169 -1.96 13.27 -7.26
CA ASP A 169 -2.26 12.34 -8.37
C ASP A 169 -2.80 10.98 -7.88
N ALA A 170 -2.12 10.38 -6.91
CA ALA A 170 -2.51 9.08 -6.38
C ALA A 170 -3.83 9.15 -5.59
N GLU A 171 -4.07 10.24 -4.85
CA GLU A 171 -5.33 10.46 -4.13
C GLU A 171 -6.49 10.62 -5.12
N GLY A 172 -6.32 11.50 -6.12
CA GLY A 172 -7.32 11.79 -7.14
C GLY A 172 -7.68 10.55 -7.97
N ALA A 173 -6.67 9.81 -8.44
CA ALA A 173 -6.89 8.56 -9.18
C ALA A 173 -7.58 7.49 -8.33
N CYS A 174 -7.18 7.33 -7.06
CA CYS A 174 -7.80 6.35 -6.16
C CYS A 174 -9.26 6.69 -5.86
N ASN A 175 -9.53 7.93 -5.45
CA ASN A 175 -10.88 8.37 -5.08
C ASN A 175 -11.82 8.33 -6.29
N SER A 176 -11.36 8.77 -7.47
CA SER A 176 -12.15 8.69 -8.70
C SER A 176 -12.53 7.24 -9.06
N ALA A 177 -11.58 6.30 -8.93
CA ALA A 177 -11.84 4.88 -9.17
C ALA A 177 -12.84 4.27 -8.17
N CYS A 178 -12.88 4.79 -6.94
CA CYS A 178 -13.82 4.35 -5.90
C CYS A 178 -15.15 5.15 -5.86
N GLY A 179 -15.32 6.16 -6.71
CA GLY A 179 -16.48 7.05 -6.69
C GLY A 179 -16.54 8.00 -5.48
N TYR A 180 -15.40 8.27 -4.86
CA TYR A 180 -15.28 9.23 -3.76
C TYR A 180 -14.94 10.62 -4.28
N GLU A 181 -15.51 11.64 -3.66
CA GLU A 181 -15.05 13.01 -3.87
C GLU A 181 -13.65 13.15 -3.26
N PRO A 182 -12.63 13.51 -4.06
CA PRO A 182 -11.29 13.69 -3.52
C PRO A 182 -11.26 14.90 -2.59
N GLN A 183 -10.54 14.78 -1.47
CA GLN A 183 -10.35 15.93 -0.58
C GLN A 183 -9.48 16.99 -1.26
N ARG A 184 -8.59 16.56 -2.17
CA ARG A 184 -7.70 17.41 -2.95
C ARG A 184 -7.59 16.89 -4.39
N LEU A 185 -7.79 17.79 -5.35
CA LEU A 185 -7.68 17.47 -6.78
C LEU A 185 -6.25 17.74 -7.29
N PRO A 186 -5.68 16.85 -8.10
CA PRO A 186 -4.42 17.13 -8.77
C PRO A 186 -4.61 18.25 -9.80
N GLN A 187 -3.61 19.13 -9.93
CA GLN A 187 -3.60 20.23 -10.89
C GLN A 187 -2.61 19.92 -12.01
N ASP A 188 -3.04 20.03 -13.26
CA ASP A 188 -2.22 19.77 -14.45
C ASP A 188 -1.57 18.38 -14.46
N ALA A 189 -2.30 17.37 -13.98
CA ALA A 189 -1.90 15.97 -14.03
C ALA A 189 -1.76 15.49 -15.48
N PRO A 190 -0.63 14.87 -15.86
CA PRO A 190 -0.50 14.30 -17.19
C PRO A 190 -1.38 13.05 -17.35
N GLU A 191 -1.86 12.84 -18.57
CA GLU A 191 -2.57 11.59 -18.92
C GLU A 191 -1.62 10.39 -18.78
N PRO A 192 -2.05 9.31 -18.10
CA PRO A 192 -1.23 8.11 -17.99
C PRO A 192 -0.97 7.44 -19.35
N VAL A 193 0.28 7.07 -19.61
CA VAL A 193 0.67 6.22 -20.75
C VAL A 193 0.30 4.75 -20.52
N LEU A 194 0.16 4.34 -19.25
CA LEU A 194 -0.26 3.00 -18.87
C LEU A 194 -0.94 3.02 -17.50
N THR A 195 -2.06 2.33 -17.38
CA THR A 195 -2.67 1.95 -16.11
C THR A 195 -2.84 0.43 -16.04
N LEU A 196 -2.72 -0.13 -14.84
CA LEU A 196 -2.98 -1.55 -14.57
C LEU A 196 -3.27 -1.79 -13.08
N VAL A 197 -3.79 -2.97 -12.75
CA VAL A 197 -4.06 -3.38 -11.37
C VAL A 197 -3.46 -4.77 -11.14
N ASN A 198 -2.84 -4.97 -9.98
CA ASN A 198 -2.22 -6.23 -9.54
C ASN A 198 -1.30 -6.82 -10.62
N ALA A 199 -0.20 -6.11 -10.89
CA ALA A 199 0.72 -6.38 -12.00
C ALA A 199 1.35 -7.78 -11.95
N ASP A 200 1.47 -8.36 -10.75
CA ASP A 200 2.03 -9.69 -10.54
C ASP A 200 0.99 -10.80 -10.41
N ALA A 201 -0.29 -10.49 -10.60
CA ALA A 201 -1.35 -11.48 -10.62
C ALA A 201 -1.14 -12.41 -11.83
N PRO A 202 -1.41 -13.72 -11.70
CA PRO A 202 -1.40 -14.61 -12.85
C PRO A 202 -2.33 -14.03 -13.92
N SER A 203 -1.87 -13.94 -15.17
CA SER A 203 -2.73 -13.52 -16.28
C SER A 203 -3.88 -14.50 -16.41
N THR A 204 -5.03 -14.18 -15.84
CA THR A 204 -6.24 -14.96 -16.06
C THR A 204 -6.59 -14.77 -17.52
N GLY A 205 -6.53 -15.85 -18.30
CA GLY A 205 -7.04 -15.82 -19.66
C GLY A 205 -8.48 -15.33 -19.64
N SER A 206 -8.75 -14.20 -20.29
CA SER A 206 -10.09 -13.69 -20.60
C SER A 206 -11.04 -13.50 -19.40
N THR A 207 -11.03 -12.30 -18.82
CA THR A 207 -12.24 -11.48 -18.75
C THR A 207 -11.82 -10.02 -18.93
N GLY A 208 -12.53 -9.29 -19.80
CA GLY A 208 -12.25 -7.88 -20.10
C GLY A 208 -12.37 -6.96 -18.88
N PRO A 209 -12.15 -5.65 -19.04
CA PRO A 209 -12.23 -4.71 -17.94
C PRO A 209 -13.60 -4.84 -17.26
N THR A 210 -13.59 -5.25 -15.98
CA THR A 210 -14.79 -5.14 -15.14
C THR A 210 -14.98 -3.66 -14.85
N VAL A 211 -15.78 -3.02 -15.69
CA VAL A 211 -16.37 -1.73 -15.39
C VAL A 211 -17.39 -2.00 -14.28
N THR A 212 -16.99 -1.77 -13.03
CA THR A 212 -17.94 -1.73 -11.92
C THR A 212 -18.69 -0.40 -12.04
N ILE A 213 -19.83 -0.45 -12.74
CA ILE A 213 -20.82 0.64 -12.72
C ILE A 213 -21.42 0.64 -11.32
N GLY A 214 -20.87 1.48 -10.45
CA GLY A 214 -21.50 1.80 -9.17
C GLY A 214 -22.86 2.43 -9.43
N ALA A 215 -23.93 1.69 -9.11
CA ALA A 215 -25.25 2.24 -8.95
C ALA A 215 -25.81 1.77 -7.61
N ARG A 216 -25.89 2.68 -6.64
CA ARG A 216 -27.17 3.20 -6.15
C ARG A 216 -26.99 4.19 -4.99
N ALA A 217 -27.88 5.18 -5.05
CA ALA A 217 -28.44 6.05 -4.01
C ALA A 217 -28.01 5.82 -2.55
#